data_AF-A0A640W0U4-F1
#
_entry.id   AF-A0A640W0U4-F1
#
_cell.length_a   1.000
_cell.length_b   1.000
_cell.length_c   1.000
_cell.angle_alpha   90.00
_cell.angle_beta   90.00
_cell.angle_gamma   90.00
#
_symmetry.space_group_name_H-M   'P 1'
#
loop_
_entity.id
_entity.type
_entity.pdbx_description
1 polymer ?
#
loop_
_entity_poly.entity_id
_entity_poly.type
_entity_poly.pdbx_seq_one_letter_code
_entity_poly.pdbx_strand_id
1 'polypeptide(L)'
;MKIKFTKKEKIYEAVNALIGREISQATPTRVLHRRADIVRKRKIIDVKIEEMKMNEATLIIKAESGTYIKELITGDNGRTTPSLSELAGDDVKVESLDVIGIGDEDEKIERI
;
A
#
# COMPACT_ATOMS: atom_id res chain seq x y z
N MET A 1 5.53 -7.20 3.41
CA MET A 1 6.41 -6.11 2.90
C MET A 1 7.04 -5.39 4.06
N LYS A 2 8.23 -4.80 3.91
CA LYS A 2 8.82 -3.91 4.93
C LYS A 2 8.83 -2.47 4.45
N ILE A 3 8.47 -1.55 5.35
CA ILE A 3 8.47 -0.11 5.11
C ILE A 3 9.32 0.62 6.14
N LYS A 4 9.82 1.80 5.77
CA LYS A 4 10.46 2.77 6.67
C LYS A 4 9.70 4.08 6.70
N PHE A 5 9.69 4.72 7.86
CA PHE A 5 9.01 5.99 8.12
C PHE A 5 9.72 6.75 9.25
N THR A 6 9.35 8.01 9.45
CA THR A 6 9.87 8.86 10.52
C THR A 6 8.91 8.95 11.72
N LYS A 7 7.59 8.91 11.49
CA LYS A 7 6.57 9.11 12.55
C LYS A 7 5.69 7.87 12.76
N LYS A 8 6.08 7.02 13.73
CA LYS A 8 5.35 5.80 14.12
C LYS A 8 3.84 6.00 14.35
N GLU A 9 3.45 7.04 15.08
CA GLU A 9 2.07 7.24 15.54
C GLU A 9 1.07 7.36 14.38
N LYS A 10 1.49 7.98 13.27
CA LYS A 10 0.64 8.22 12.10
C LYS A 10 0.45 6.99 11.22
N ILE A 11 1.34 5.99 11.32
CA ILE A 11 1.26 4.78 10.49
C ILE A 11 0.04 3.94 10.86
N TYR A 12 -0.30 3.81 12.15
CA TYR A 12 -1.48 3.05 12.57
C TYR A 12 -2.78 3.65 12.00
N GLU A 13 -2.93 4.98 12.13
CA GLU A 13 -4.10 5.71 11.60
C GLU A 13 -4.18 5.57 10.07
N ALA A 14 -3.04 5.75 9.38
CA ALA A 14 -2.96 5.70 7.93
C ALA A 14 -3.24 4.28 7.38
N VAL A 15 -2.71 3.23 8.03
CA VAL A 15 -2.99 1.84 7.67
C VAL A 15 -4.48 1.54 7.83
N ASN A 16 -5.08 1.90 8.97
CA ASN A 16 -6.50 1.67 9.20
C ASN A 16 -7.38 2.40 8.17
N ALA A 17 -6.98 3.59 7.73
CA ALA A 17 -7.70 4.36 6.71
C ALA A 17 -7.67 3.72 5.31
N LEU A 18 -6.73 2.80 5.04
CA LEU A 18 -6.63 2.07 3.77
C LEU A 18 -7.47 0.78 3.75
N ILE A 19 -7.83 0.22 4.90
CA ILE A 19 -8.58 -1.04 4.97
C ILE A 19 -9.95 -0.86 4.31
N GLY A 20 -10.28 -1.73 3.36
CA GLY A 20 -11.53 -1.68 2.59
C GLY A 20 -11.67 -0.50 1.64
N ARG A 21 -10.62 0.34 1.49
CA ARG A 21 -10.71 1.61 0.78
C ARG A 21 -10.51 1.46 -0.73
N GLU A 22 -11.28 2.22 -1.49
CA GLU A 22 -10.99 2.45 -2.91
C GLU A 22 -9.97 3.58 -3.07
N ILE A 23 -8.95 3.32 -3.89
CA ILE A 23 -7.91 4.27 -4.27
C ILE A 23 -7.94 4.52 -5.78
N SER A 24 -7.39 5.65 -6.20
CA SER A 24 -7.13 5.98 -7.60
C SER A 24 -5.63 5.85 -7.87
N GLN A 25 -5.24 4.96 -8.77
CA GLN A 25 -3.85 4.79 -9.20
C GLN A 25 -3.69 5.14 -10.67
N ALA A 26 -2.91 6.18 -10.97
CA ALA A 26 -2.34 6.38 -12.29
C ALA A 26 -1.28 5.30 -12.58
N THR A 27 -1.04 5.02 -13.86
CA THR A 27 0.05 4.13 -14.28
C THR A 27 1.37 4.60 -13.65
N PRO A 28 2.09 3.78 -12.87
CA PRO A 28 3.28 4.23 -12.15
C PRO A 28 4.36 4.79 -13.06
N THR A 29 5.07 5.81 -12.57
CA THR A 29 6.15 6.49 -13.31
C THR A 29 7.16 5.49 -13.89
N ARG A 30 7.57 4.50 -13.08
CA ARG A 30 8.56 3.48 -13.45
C ARG A 30 8.13 2.52 -14.58
N VAL A 31 6.86 2.50 -14.97
CA VAL A 31 6.34 1.64 -16.05
C VAL A 31 5.70 2.43 -17.20
N LEU A 32 5.70 3.76 -17.14
CA LEU A 32 5.11 4.62 -18.17
C LEU A 32 5.68 4.36 -19.57
N HIS A 33 6.96 3.99 -19.68
CA HIS A 33 7.59 3.67 -20.96
C HIS A 33 7.02 2.41 -21.63
N ARG A 34 6.24 1.59 -20.92
CA ARG A 34 5.66 0.35 -21.45
C ARG A 34 4.14 0.28 -21.39
N ARG A 35 3.48 1.23 -20.72
CA ARG A 35 2.04 1.19 -20.47
C ARG A 35 1.42 2.56 -20.68
N ALA A 36 0.20 2.57 -21.22
CA ALA A 36 -0.57 3.80 -21.36
C ALA A 36 -0.75 4.49 -20.00
N ASP A 37 -0.61 5.81 -19.99
CA ASP A 37 -0.81 6.63 -18.79
C ASP A 37 -2.31 6.83 -18.53
N ILE A 38 -2.90 6.03 -17.64
CA ILE A 38 -4.31 6.13 -17.27
C ILE A 38 -4.50 5.90 -15.77
N VAL A 39 -5.57 6.47 -15.23
CA VAL A 39 -5.99 6.30 -13.84
C VAL A 39 -6.97 5.13 -13.73
N ARG A 40 -6.77 4.26 -12.74
CA ARG A 40 -7.64 3.12 -12.43
C ARG A 40 -8.03 3.13 -10.96
N LYS A 41 -9.28 2.79 -10.68
CA LYS A 41 -9.75 2.52 -9.32
C LYS A 41 -9.30 1.13 -8.88
N ARG A 42 -8.85 1.02 -7.63
CA ARG A 42 -8.45 -0.24 -7.00
C ARG A 42 -8.97 -0.30 -5.57
N LYS A 43 -9.45 -1.44 -5.14
CA LYS A 43 -9.83 -1.67 -3.75
C LYS A 43 -8.68 -2.32 -2.98
N ILE A 44 -8.35 -1.71 -1.85
CA ILE A 44 -7.51 -2.33 -0.83
C ILE A 44 -8.44 -3.15 0.05
N ILE A 45 -8.28 -4.47 0.00
CA ILE A 45 -9.19 -5.40 0.67
C ILE A 45 -8.88 -5.42 2.17
N ASP A 46 -7.61 -5.59 2.53
CA ASP A 46 -7.18 -5.58 3.92
C ASP A 46 -5.71 -5.16 4.06
N VAL A 47 -5.36 -4.63 5.23
CA VAL A 47 -3.99 -4.27 5.59
C VAL A 47 -3.77 -4.61 7.07
N LYS A 48 -2.77 -5.45 7.35
CA LYS A 48 -2.34 -5.80 8.72
C LYS A 48 -0.91 -5.32 8.95
N ILE A 49 -0.66 -4.77 10.14
CA ILE A 49 0.70 -4.56 10.65
C ILE A 49 1.11 -5.83 11.39
N GLU A 50 2.06 -6.57 10.83
CA GLU A 50 2.62 -7.78 11.44
C GLU A 50 3.66 -7.42 12.51
N GLU A 51 4.48 -6.40 12.26
CA GLU A 51 5.50 -5.93 13.19
C GLU A 51 5.60 -4.39 13.11
N MET A 52 5.70 -3.72 14.26
CA MET A 52 5.84 -2.26 14.35
C MET A 52 7.01 -1.84 15.23
N LYS A 53 8.05 -1.26 14.64
CA LYS A 53 9.19 -0.67 15.37
C LYS A 53 9.13 0.86 15.34
N MET A 54 10.23 1.51 15.72
CA MET A 54 10.30 2.98 15.84
C MET A 54 10.23 3.68 14.48
N ASN A 55 10.90 3.14 13.47
CA ASN A 55 11.04 3.74 12.13
C ASN A 55 10.84 2.72 11.00
N GLU A 56 10.35 1.53 11.32
CA GLU A 56 10.06 0.47 10.36
C GLU A 56 8.83 -0.35 10.77
N ALA A 57 8.15 -0.92 9.78
CA ALA A 57 7.06 -1.85 9.99
C ALA A 57 7.02 -2.93 8.91
N THR A 58 6.48 -4.09 9.29
CA THR A 58 6.15 -5.16 8.35
C THR A 58 4.64 -5.17 8.13
N LEU A 59 4.21 -5.01 6.88
CA LEU A 59 2.80 -5.00 6.49
C LEU A 59 2.44 -6.24 5.66
N ILE A 60 1.26 -6.78 5.90
CA ILE A 60 0.58 -7.75 5.04
C ILE A 60 -0.58 -7.01 4.37
N ILE A 61 -0.65 -7.05 3.04
CA ILE A 61 -1.66 -6.31 2.26
C ILE A 61 -2.37 -7.29 1.33
N LYS A 62 -3.70 -7.28 1.38
CA LYS A 62 -4.58 -7.90 0.38
C LYS A 62 -5.21 -6.79 -0.44
N ALA A 63 -5.12 -6.87 -1.76
CA ALA A 63 -5.66 -5.87 -2.66
C ALA A 63 -6.14 -6.51 -3.97
N GLU A 64 -6.96 -5.79 -4.72
CA GLU A 64 -7.42 -6.22 -6.04
C GLU A 64 -6.25 -6.46 -7.01
N SER A 65 -6.53 -7.31 -8.00
CA SER A 65 -5.59 -7.60 -9.08
C SER A 65 -5.14 -6.32 -9.81
N GLY A 66 -3.85 -6.27 -10.15
CA GLY A 66 -3.26 -5.11 -10.83
C GLY A 66 -3.15 -3.86 -9.96
N THR A 67 -3.24 -3.98 -8.64
CA THR A 67 -2.86 -2.91 -7.70
C THR A 67 -1.35 -2.75 -7.67
N TYR A 68 -0.88 -1.52 -7.80
CA TYR A 68 0.53 -1.19 -7.73
C TYR A 68 0.93 -0.95 -6.28
N ILE A 69 1.36 -2.02 -5.62
CA ILE A 69 1.60 -2.05 -4.16
C ILE A 69 2.68 -1.05 -3.72
N LYS A 70 3.78 -0.89 -4.46
CA LYS A 70 4.80 0.12 -4.10
C LYS A 70 4.24 1.53 -4.11
N GLU A 71 3.42 1.83 -5.11
CA GLU A 71 2.83 3.13 -5.33
C GLU A 71 1.65 3.41 -4.37
N LEU A 72 0.96 2.38 -3.89
CA LEU A 72 0.05 2.49 -2.74
C LEU A 72 0.77 2.99 -1.49
N ILE A 73 2.02 2.57 -1.27
CA ILE A 73 2.80 3.02 -0.11
C ILE A 73 3.33 4.43 -0.34
N THR A 74 4.10 4.64 -1.41
CA THR A 74 4.88 5.87 -1.61
C THR A 74 4.08 7.04 -2.19
N GLY A 75 2.92 6.77 -2.79
CA GLY A 75 2.10 7.75 -3.50
C GLY A 75 2.60 8.11 -4.91
N ASP A 76 3.83 7.72 -5.28
CA ASP A 76 4.45 8.00 -6.59
C ASP A 76 4.29 9.47 -7.02
N ASN A 77 4.65 10.38 -6.11
CA ASN A 77 4.50 11.84 -6.30
C ASN A 77 3.06 12.28 -6.62
N GLY A 78 2.07 11.70 -5.92
CA GLY A 78 0.65 12.03 -6.06
C GLY A 78 -0.07 11.27 -7.18
N ARG A 79 0.59 10.31 -7.82
CA ARG A 79 -0.02 9.45 -8.86
C ARG A 79 -0.90 8.34 -8.27
N THR A 80 -0.79 8.05 -6.97
CA THR A 80 -1.74 7.22 -6.23
C THR A 80 -2.34 8.00 -5.07
N THR A 81 -3.68 8.06 -5.02
CA THR A 81 -4.40 8.74 -3.94
C THR A 81 -5.68 7.98 -3.51
N PRO A 82 -5.94 7.84 -2.19
CA PRO A 82 -4.95 8.07 -1.14
C PRO A 82 -3.82 7.03 -1.17
N SER A 83 -2.65 7.42 -0.68
CA SER A 83 -1.50 6.53 -0.42
C SER A 83 -1.13 6.50 1.05
N LEU A 84 -0.33 5.52 1.48
CA LEU A 84 0.12 5.44 2.88
C LEU A 84 0.94 6.67 3.29
N SER A 85 1.89 7.11 2.45
CA SER A 85 2.67 8.33 2.68
C SER A 85 1.79 9.57 2.81
N GLU A 86 0.80 9.73 1.93
CA GLU A 86 -0.15 10.85 1.98
C GLU A 86 -0.97 10.83 3.27
N LEU A 87 -1.54 9.69 3.64
CA LEU A 87 -2.36 9.54 4.83
C LEU A 87 -1.55 9.69 6.13
N ALA A 88 -0.29 9.24 6.15
CA ALA A 88 0.59 9.38 7.30
C ALA A 88 1.19 10.78 7.43
N GLY A 89 1.16 11.59 6.36
CA GLY A 89 1.88 12.86 6.29
C GLY A 89 3.39 12.68 6.46
N ASP A 90 3.94 11.61 5.89
CA ASP A 90 5.34 11.19 6.04
C ASP A 90 5.87 10.56 4.75
N ASP A 91 7.19 10.63 4.54
CA ASP A 91 7.87 9.97 3.41
C ASP A 91 8.08 8.49 3.73
N VAL A 92 7.05 7.68 3.47
CA VAL A 92 7.10 6.24 3.70
C VAL A 92 7.77 5.54 2.53
N LYS A 93 8.85 4.80 2.83
CA LYS A 93 9.66 4.07 1.83
C LYS A 93 9.41 2.57 1.89
N VAL A 94 9.48 1.92 0.74
CA VAL A 94 9.41 0.45 0.64
C VAL A 94 10.82 -0.12 0.64
N GLU A 95 11.16 -0.92 1.65
CA GLU A 95 12.44 -1.62 1.76
C GLU A 95 12.41 -2.98 1.07
N SER A 96 11.29 -3.71 1.19
CA SER A 96 11.10 -5.01 0.54
C SER A 96 9.63 -5.29 0.28
N LEU A 97 9.37 -6.05 -0.79
CA LEU A 97 8.03 -6.47 -1.19
C LEU A 97 8.11 -7.87 -1.80
N ASP A 98 7.35 -8.78 -1.22
CA ASP A 98 7.17 -10.15 -1.68
C ASP A 98 5.67 -10.46 -1.82
N VAL A 99 5.35 -11.36 -2.74
CA VAL A 99 4.00 -11.93 -2.89
C VAL A 99 3.94 -13.20 -2.07
N ILE A 100 3.02 -13.24 -1.10
CA ILE A 100 2.87 -14.37 -0.18
C ILE A 100 1.62 -15.22 -0.47
N GLY A 101 0.77 -14.79 -1.40
CA GLY A 101 -0.44 -15.50 -1.78
C GLY A 101 -1.09 -14.89 -3.03
N ILE A 102 -1.79 -15.71 -3.79
CA ILE A 102 -2.62 -15.34 -4.94
C ILE A 102 -3.88 -16.18 -4.85
N GLY A 103 -5.04 -15.55 -4.77
CA GLY A 103 -6.32 -16.24 -4.57
C GLY A 103 -7.51 -15.30 -4.69
N ASP A 104 -8.70 -15.86 -4.52
CA ASP A 104 -9.96 -15.14 -4.65
C ASP A 104 -10.37 -14.41 -3.35
N GLU A 105 -11.42 -13.57 -3.43
CA GLU A 105 -11.82 -12.65 -2.34
C GLU A 105 -12.11 -13.36 -1.01
N ASP A 106 -12.57 -14.62 -1.04
CA ASP A 106 -13.07 -15.36 0.12
C ASP A 106 -12.00 -15.92 1.07
N GLU A 107 -10.71 -15.85 0.71
CA GLU A 107 -9.64 -16.23 1.64
C GLU A 107 -9.51 -15.22 2.78
N LYS A 108 -9.92 -15.62 3.98
CA LYS A 108 -9.73 -14.85 5.20
C LYS A 108 -8.24 -14.87 5.57
N ILE A 109 -7.66 -13.68 5.80
CA ILE A 109 -6.38 -13.59 6.48
C ILE A 109 -6.65 -13.96 7.94
N GLU A 110 -6.02 -15.04 8.42
CA GLU A 110 -6.10 -15.42 9.83
C GLU A 110 -5.60 -14.28 10.71
N ARG A 111 -6.49 -13.80 11.59
CA ARG A 111 -6.16 -12.81 12.60
C ARG A 111 -5.63 -13.56 13.82
N ILE A 112 -4.31 -13.67 13.90
CA ILE A 112 -3.61 -13.73 15.20
C ILE A 112 -3.81 -12.38 15.89
#